data_AF-A0A2K3N431-F1
#
_entry.id   AF-A0A2K3N431-F1
#
_cell.length_a   1.000
_cell.length_b   1.000
_cell.length_c   1.000
_cell.angle_alpha   90.00
_cell.angle_beta   90.00
_cell.angle_gamma   90.00
#
_symmetry.space_group_name_H-M   'P 1'
#
loop_
_entity.id
_entity.type
_entity.pdbx_description
1 polymer ?
#
loop_
_entity_poly.entity_id
_entity_poly.type
_entity_poly.pdbx_seq_one_letter_code
_entity_poly.pdbx_strand_id
1 'polypeptide(L)' 'MALPNQQTVDYPSFKLVIVGDGGTGKTTFVKRHLTGEFEKKYE' A
#
# COMPACT_ATOMS: atom_id res chain seq x y z
N MET A 1 -16.53 8.06 0.13
CA MET A 1 -16.33 9.50 0.36
C MET A 1 -14.88 9.83 0.04
N ALA A 2 -14.60 10.78 -0.84
CA ALA A 2 -13.22 11.20 -1.12
C ALA A 2 -12.73 12.09 0.02
N LEU A 3 -11.49 11.90 0.46
CA LEU A 3 -10.89 12.68 1.54
C LEU A 3 -10.72 14.14 1.07
N PRO A 4 -11.05 15.14 1.92
CA PRO A 4 -10.78 16.53 1.58
C PRO A 4 -9.27 16.79 1.56
N ASN A 5 -8.81 17.65 0.64
CA ASN A 5 -7.43 18.14 0.50
C ASN A 5 -6.44 17.29 -0.34
N GLN A 6 -6.92 16.48 -1.28
CA GLN A 6 -6.03 15.81 -2.24
C GLN A 6 -5.51 16.82 -3.28
N GLN A 7 -4.21 17.11 -3.25
CA GLN A 7 -3.54 17.91 -4.28
C GLN A 7 -3.78 17.26 -5.65
N THR A 8 -4.26 18.04 -6.61
CA THR A 8 -4.38 17.62 -8.01
C THR A 8 -2.99 17.50 -8.61
N VAL A 9 -2.46 16.28 -8.59
CA VAL A 9 -1.23 15.92 -9.28
C VAL A 9 -1.49 15.74 -10.76
N ASP A 10 -0.63 16.31 -11.61
CA ASP A 10 -0.78 16.36 -13.08
C ASP A 10 -0.45 15.03 -13.78
N TYR A 11 -0.54 13.91 -13.04
CA TYR A 11 -0.28 12.57 -13.53
C TYR A 11 -1.46 11.63 -13.20
N PRO A 12 -1.72 10.60 -14.04
CA PRO A 12 -2.82 9.67 -13.82
C PRO A 12 -2.64 8.93 -12.50
N SER A 13 -3.70 8.94 -11.68
CA SER A 13 -3.76 8.18 -10.44
C SER A 13 -4.40 6.81 -10.68
N PHE A 14 -3.76 5.75 -10.19
CA PHE A 14 -4.28 4.39 -10.26
C PHE A 14 -4.63 3.87 -8.86
N LYS A 15 -5.81 3.28 -8.72
CA LYS A 15 -6.19 2.57 -7.49
C LYS A 15 -5.74 1.12 -7.60
N LEU A 16 -4.88 0.68 -6.70
CA LEU A 16 -4.41 -0.69 -6.60
C LEU A 16 -5.11 -1.40 -5.43
N VAL A 17 -5.61 -2.62 -5.68
CA VAL A 17 -6.14 -3.51 -4.64
C VAL A 17 -5.35 -4.81 -4.66
N ILE A 18 -4.86 -5.24 -3.50
CA ILE A 18 -4.12 -6.49 -3.35
C ILE A 18 -4.98 -7.45 -2.51
N VAL A 19 -5.26 -8.62 -3.06
CA VAL A 19 -6.11 -9.65 -2.44
C VAL A 19 -5.34 -10.95 -2.20
N GLY A 20 -5.85 -11.78 -1.29
CA GLY A 20 -5.28 -13.08 -0.93
C GLY A 20 -5.53 -13.40 0.54
N ASP A 21 -5.22 -14.63 0.95
CA ASP A 21 -5.53 -15.15 2.29
C ASP A 21 -4.76 -14.44 3.42
N GLY A 22 -5.17 -14.68 4.67
CA GLY A 22 -4.42 -14.22 5.84
C GLY A 22 -2.99 -14.78 5.85
N GLY A 23 -2.00 -13.96 6.21
CA GLY A 23 -0.60 -14.41 6.29
C GLY A 23 0.17 -14.48 4.96
N THR A 24 -0.42 -14.12 3.82
CA THR A 24 0.27 -14.13 2.51
C THR A 24 1.26 -12.96 2.28
N GLY A 25 1.44 -12.08 3.27
CA GLY A 25 2.43 -11.00 3.21
C GLY A 25 2.03 -9.76 2.41
N LYS A 26 0.74 -9.55 2.10
CA LYS A 26 0.24 -8.35 1.37
C LYS A 26 0.70 -7.04 2.00
N THR A 27 0.57 -6.90 3.32
CA THR A 27 1.01 -5.70 4.06
C THR A 27 2.52 -5.53 3.99
N THR A 28 3.27 -6.62 4.17
CA THR A 28 4.74 -6.63 4.07
C THR A 28 5.21 -6.22 2.67
N PHE A 29 4.52 -6.66 1.62
CA PHE A 29 4.81 -6.28 0.24
C PHE A 29 4.61 -4.78 0.01
N VAL A 30 3.48 -4.21 0.46
CA VAL A 30 3.21 -2.77 0.32
C VAL A 30 4.21 -1.95 1.13
N LYS A 31 4.44 -2.29 2.40
CA LYS A 31 5.41 -1.59 3.26
C LYS A 31 6.80 -1.60 2.63
N ARG A 32 7.29 -2.76 2.19
CA ARG A 32 8.61 -2.89 1.57
C ARG A 32 8.73 -2.13 0.25
N HIS A 33 7.66 -2.06 -0.55
CA HIS A 33 7.67 -1.29 -1.79
C HIS A 33 7.76 0.23 -1.54
N LEU A 34 7.13 0.72 -0.45
CA LEU A 34 7.12 2.14 -0.11
C LEU A 34 8.37 2.59 0.66
N THR A 35 8.83 1.80 1.63
CA THR A 35 9.93 2.19 2.53
C THR A 35 11.25 1.49 2.24
N GLY A 36 11.23 0.36 1.52
CA GLY A 36 12.39 -0.51 1.34
C GLY A 36 12.69 -1.44 2.52
N GLU A 37 12.04 -1.24 3.67
CA GLU A 37 12.29 -2.00 4.90
C GLU A 37 11.55 -3.34 4.92
N PHE A 38 12.12 -4.33 5.61
CA PHE A 38 11.53 -5.66 5.75
C PHE A 38 11.41 -6.07 7.22
N GLU A 39 10.17 -6.09 7.72
CA GLU A 39 9.83 -6.65 9.03
C GLU A 39 9.74 -8.18 8.94
N LYS A 40 10.69 -8.87 9.57
CA LYS A 40 10.73 -10.35 9.62
C LYS A 40 9.70 -10.97 10.57
N LYS A 41 9.14 -10.21 11.51
CA LYS A 41 8.17 -10.70 12.50
C LYS A 41 6.84 -9.97 12.32
N TYR A 42 5.77 -10.75 12.21
CA TYR A 42 4.42 -10.31 12.55
C TYR A 42 4.33 -10.48 14.08
N GLU A 43 4.41 -9.39 14.84
CA GLU A 43 3.74 -9.37 16.15
C GLU A 43 2.24 -9.17 15.93
#